data_AF-A0AA96UIA1-F1
#
_entry.id   AF-A0AA96UIA1-F1
#
_cell.length_a   1.000
_cell.length_b   1.000
_cell.length_c   1.000
_cell.angle_alpha   90.00
_cell.angle_beta   90.00
_cell.angle_gamma   90.00
#
_symmetry.space_group_name_H-M   'P 1'
#
loop_
_entity.id
_entity.type
_entity.pdbx_description
1 polymer ?
#
loop_
_entity_poly.entity_id
_entity_poly.type
_entity_poly.pdbx_seq_one_letter_code
_entity_poly.pdbx_strand_id
1 'polypeptide(L)'
;MDSSHKRGLGDLLDQHAPDICLLERREMHDTLFSWSTTRLPGTVFTDHVDSPEVLVRDLIHEAGHHWFNDALTAASVSSPESPSFYSPWQKKNTIRPAFEFLHACWAFSLTAIYSAQVVDATPSPVQGFLRDYLTDQGRHLRDALSALADAVTLITSVPLRDQLSKAVDAALRCTPGAVHLLPAQ
;
A
#
# COMPACT_ATOMS: atom_id res chain seq x y z
N MET A 1 12.72 12.71 2.72
CA MET A 1 11.28 12.79 2.41
C MET A 1 11.00 13.55 1.12
N ASP A 2 11.91 14.36 0.60
CA ASP A 2 11.74 15.15 -0.65
C ASP A 2 11.17 14.37 -1.85
N SER A 3 11.47 13.07 -1.96
CA SER A 3 10.92 12.21 -3.02
C SER A 3 9.39 12.08 -2.93
N SER A 4 8.81 11.86 -1.74
CA SER A 4 7.34 11.74 -1.59
C SER A 4 6.63 13.07 -1.80
N HIS A 5 7.20 14.16 -1.30
CA HIS A 5 6.68 15.53 -1.47
C HIS A 5 6.58 15.92 -2.95
N LYS A 6 7.63 15.67 -3.74
CA LYS A 6 7.63 15.91 -5.20
C LYS A 6 6.63 15.04 -5.97
N ARG A 7 6.05 14.04 -5.31
CA ARG A 7 5.17 13.02 -5.87
C ARG A 7 3.74 13.05 -5.30
N GLY A 8 3.44 14.05 -4.47
CA GLY A 8 2.10 14.26 -3.91
C GLY A 8 1.74 13.33 -2.75
N LEU A 9 2.73 12.66 -2.15
CA LEU A 9 2.58 11.80 -0.97
C LEU A 9 3.30 12.37 0.26
N GLY A 10 3.71 13.64 0.21
CA GLY A 10 4.37 14.35 1.31
C GLY A 10 3.48 14.44 2.54
N ASP A 11 2.27 15.02 2.37
CA ASP A 11 1.29 15.19 3.45
C ASP A 11 0.94 13.87 4.16
N LEU A 12 0.88 12.76 3.41
CA LEU A 12 0.64 11.43 3.98
C LEU A 12 1.73 11.06 4.99
N LEU A 13 3.00 11.25 4.63
CA LEU A 13 4.12 10.93 5.53
C LEU A 13 4.21 11.93 6.69
N ASP A 14 4.04 13.21 6.40
CA ASP A 14 4.14 14.25 7.44
C ASP A 14 3.07 14.07 8.53
N GLN A 15 1.88 13.59 8.17
CA GLN A 15 0.77 13.39 9.11
C GLN A 15 0.76 11.99 9.74
N HIS A 16 1.19 10.95 9.02
CA HIS A 16 1.00 9.55 9.45
C HIS A 16 2.28 8.73 9.59
N ALA A 17 3.45 9.33 9.32
CA ALA A 17 4.77 8.79 9.67
C ALA A 17 5.76 9.89 10.12
N PRO A 18 5.37 10.82 11.05
CA PRO A 18 6.25 11.87 11.53
C PRO A 18 7.50 11.35 12.26
N ASP A 19 7.39 10.18 12.90
CA ASP A 19 8.48 9.57 13.66
C ASP A 19 8.96 8.30 12.97
N ILE A 20 10.25 8.23 12.63
CA ILE A 20 10.84 7.11 11.91
C ILE A 20 11.93 6.45 12.76
N CYS A 21 11.69 5.21 13.15
CA CYS A 21 12.66 4.36 13.83
C CYS A 21 13.30 3.40 12.83
N LEU A 22 14.53 3.71 12.40
CA LEU A 22 15.33 2.80 11.59
C LEU A 22 15.80 1.62 12.46
N LEU A 23 15.49 0.42 12.01
CA LEU A 23 15.86 -0.83 12.65
C LEU A 23 17.20 -1.34 12.09
N GLU A 24 17.20 -2.49 11.43
CA GLU A 24 18.41 -3.08 10.87
C GLU A 24 18.65 -2.59 9.44
N ARG A 25 19.93 -2.35 9.13
CA ARG A 25 20.36 -2.24 7.75
C ARG A 25 20.36 -3.63 7.11
N ARG A 26 19.75 -3.73 5.94
CA ARG A 26 19.58 -4.95 5.15
C ARG A 26 20.22 -4.80 3.77
N GLU A 27 20.43 -5.93 3.10
CA GLU A 27 20.77 -5.95 1.67
C GLU A 27 19.50 -5.89 0.81
N MET A 28 19.65 -5.46 -0.45
CA MET A 28 18.49 -5.20 -1.33
C MET A 28 17.56 -6.41 -1.57
N HIS A 29 18.12 -7.62 -1.48
CA HIS A 29 17.40 -8.87 -1.70
C HIS A 29 16.88 -9.50 -0.41
N ASP A 30 17.22 -8.93 0.75
CA ASP A 30 16.69 -9.39 2.02
C ASP A 30 15.20 -9.02 2.14
N THR A 31 14.50 -9.77 2.98
CA THR A 31 13.15 -9.36 3.39
C THR A 31 13.27 -8.15 4.31
N LEU A 32 12.62 -7.05 3.92
CA LEU A 32 12.49 -5.86 4.76
C LEU A 32 11.24 -5.96 5.61
N PHE A 33 11.36 -5.64 6.89
CA PHE A 33 10.24 -5.55 7.80
C PHE A 33 9.93 -4.09 8.11
N SER A 34 8.70 -3.69 7.88
CA SER A 34 8.12 -2.45 8.39
C SER A 34 6.91 -2.79 9.26
N TRP A 35 6.69 -1.98 10.29
CA TRP A 35 5.49 -2.07 11.10
C TRP A 35 5.24 -0.77 11.85
N SER A 36 4.01 -0.61 12.28
CA SER A 36 3.51 0.50 13.07
C SER A 36 2.76 -0.01 14.30
N THR A 37 2.55 0.85 15.29
CA THR A 37 1.82 0.49 16.52
C THR A 37 0.84 1.57 16.94
N THR A 38 -0.34 1.14 17.39
CA THR A 38 -1.36 2.05 17.92
C THR A 38 -0.98 2.68 19.26
N ARG A 39 0.03 2.17 19.96
CA ARG A 39 0.51 2.73 21.25
C ARG A 39 1.35 3.99 21.09
N LEU A 40 1.90 4.21 19.91
CA LEU A 40 2.67 5.40 19.56
C LEU A 40 2.27 5.82 18.14
N PRO A 41 1.11 6.48 17.98
CA PRO A 41 0.56 6.84 16.68
C PRO A 41 1.53 7.70 15.88
N GLY A 42 1.66 7.42 14.58
CA GLY A 42 2.57 8.14 13.69
C GLY A 42 4.03 7.68 13.73
N THR A 43 4.37 6.69 14.56
CA THR A 43 5.71 6.08 14.53
C THR A 43 5.76 4.87 13.60
N VAL A 44 6.73 4.88 12.69
CA VAL A 44 7.05 3.76 11.79
C VAL A 44 8.39 3.15 12.17
N PHE A 45 8.39 1.84 12.40
CA PHE A 45 9.59 1.04 12.59
C PHE A 45 9.89 0.32 11.29
N THR A 46 11.08 0.50 10.73
CA THR A 46 11.42 -0.12 9.45
C THR A 46 12.87 -0.52 9.38
N ASP A 47 13.12 -1.74 8.89
CA ASP A 47 14.40 -2.09 8.29
C ASP A 47 14.68 -1.15 7.11
N HIS A 48 15.96 -0.99 6.76
CA HIS A 48 16.33 -0.10 5.67
C HIS A 48 17.47 -0.64 4.83
N VAL A 49 17.53 -0.13 3.61
CA VAL A 49 18.62 -0.34 2.65
C VAL A 49 19.20 1.02 2.29
N ASP A 50 20.33 1.05 1.58
CA ASP A 50 20.94 2.30 1.11
C ASP A 50 20.20 2.90 -0.12
N SER A 51 18.88 3.02 -0.02
CA SER A 51 18.04 3.69 -1.02
C SER A 51 16.92 4.49 -0.35
N PRO A 52 16.92 5.82 -0.52
CA PRO A 52 15.81 6.67 -0.11
C PRO A 52 14.48 6.26 -0.74
N GLU A 53 14.49 5.78 -1.98
CA GLU A 53 13.27 5.39 -2.70
C GLU A 53 12.61 4.17 -2.06
N VAL A 54 13.40 3.17 -1.67
CA VAL A 54 12.87 1.97 -1.00
C VAL A 54 12.38 2.31 0.40
N LEU A 55 13.14 3.12 1.15
CA LEU A 55 12.69 3.59 2.46
C LEU A 55 11.37 4.36 2.36
N VAL A 56 11.25 5.30 1.43
CA VAL A 56 10.01 6.09 1.25
C VAL A 56 8.84 5.20 0.85
N ARG A 57 9.05 4.18 0.02
CA ARG A 57 8.01 3.19 -0.29
C ARG A 57 7.49 2.51 0.97
N ASP A 58 8.39 2.06 1.85
CA ASP A 58 8.00 1.34 3.07
C ASP A 58 7.34 2.27 4.09
N LEU A 59 7.78 3.53 4.18
CA LEU A 59 7.08 4.55 4.96
C LEU A 59 5.66 4.83 4.42
N ILE A 60 5.48 4.90 3.10
CA ILE A 60 4.16 5.07 2.48
C ILE A 60 3.25 3.88 2.79
N HIS A 61 3.79 2.66 2.89
CA HIS A 61 3.03 1.48 3.27
C HIS A 61 2.41 1.65 4.67
N GLU A 62 3.26 1.94 5.66
CA GLU A 62 2.82 2.07 7.06
C GLU A 62 1.96 3.32 7.28
N ALA A 63 2.34 4.46 6.70
CA ALA A 63 1.53 5.68 6.74
C ALA A 63 0.16 5.46 6.08
N GLY A 64 0.11 4.66 5.01
CA GLY A 64 -1.13 4.26 4.35
C GLY A 64 -2.06 3.51 5.29
N HIS A 65 -1.55 2.59 6.12
CA HIS A 65 -2.35 1.89 7.12
C HIS A 65 -2.90 2.84 8.19
N HIS A 66 -2.07 3.75 8.70
CA HIS A 66 -2.50 4.76 9.66
C HIS A 66 -3.61 5.66 9.10
N TRP A 67 -3.41 6.22 7.90
CA TRP A 67 -4.43 7.06 7.27
C TRP A 67 -5.75 6.30 7.08
N PHE A 68 -5.68 5.04 6.65
CA PHE A 68 -6.90 4.25 6.40
C PHE A 68 -7.65 3.91 7.69
N ASN A 69 -6.93 3.65 8.79
CA ASN A 69 -7.54 3.51 10.12
C ASN A 69 -8.30 4.77 10.54
N ASP A 70 -7.69 5.94 10.37
CA ASP A 70 -8.31 7.22 10.71
C ASP A 70 -9.54 7.50 9.82
N ALA A 71 -9.44 7.20 8.53
CA ALA A 71 -10.54 7.36 7.59
C ALA A 71 -11.72 6.44 7.91
N LEU A 72 -11.47 5.18 8.27
CA LEU A 72 -12.52 4.23 8.69
C LEU A 72 -13.17 4.67 10.02
N THR A 73 -12.37 5.15 10.96
CA THR A 73 -12.85 5.68 12.25
C THR A 73 -13.73 6.91 12.04
N ALA A 74 -13.29 7.87 11.23
CA ALA A 74 -14.07 9.06 10.88
C ALA A 74 -15.37 8.72 10.14
N ALA A 75 -15.35 7.66 9.33
CA ALA A 75 -16.52 7.14 8.63
C ALA A 75 -17.47 6.32 9.51
N SER A 76 -17.15 6.13 10.81
CA SER A 76 -17.91 5.27 11.73
C SER A 76 -18.14 3.85 11.19
N VAL A 77 -17.20 3.34 10.38
CA VAL A 77 -17.29 2.00 9.83
C VAL A 77 -16.86 1.03 10.93
N SER A 78 -17.82 0.38 11.56
CA SER A 78 -17.56 -0.76 12.43
C SER A 78 -17.02 -1.88 11.57
N SER A 79 -15.74 -2.21 11.72
CA SER A 79 -15.13 -3.32 11.01
C SER A 79 -15.68 -4.64 11.53
N PRO A 80 -16.47 -5.40 10.76
CA PRO A 80 -16.90 -6.69 11.24
C PRO A 80 -15.72 -7.67 11.09
N GLU A 81 -15.42 -8.46 12.13
CA GLU A 81 -14.39 -9.52 12.09
C GLU A 81 -14.70 -10.61 11.03
N SER A 82 -15.93 -10.57 10.48
CA SER A 82 -16.43 -11.38 9.38
C SER A 82 -17.24 -10.48 8.44
N PRO A 83 -17.10 -10.58 7.11
CA PRO A 83 -16.49 -11.68 6.37
C PRO A 83 -14.97 -11.57 6.25
N SER A 84 -14.36 -12.67 5.80
CA SER A 84 -12.93 -12.75 5.52
C SER A 84 -12.67 -13.08 4.05
N PHE A 85 -11.59 -12.54 3.50
CA PHE A 85 -11.25 -12.59 2.09
C PHE A 85 -9.87 -13.19 1.88
N TYR A 86 -9.66 -13.76 0.71
CA TYR A 86 -8.35 -14.22 0.27
C TYR A 86 -7.38 -13.04 0.08
N SER A 87 -6.19 -13.12 0.69
CA SER A 87 -5.14 -12.09 0.55
C SER A 87 -3.93 -12.61 -0.25
N PRO A 88 -3.63 -12.03 -1.42
CA PRO A 88 -2.51 -12.48 -2.27
C PRO A 88 -1.12 -12.05 -1.76
N TRP A 89 -1.03 -11.14 -0.78
CA TRP A 89 0.24 -10.61 -0.28
C TRP A 89 0.97 -11.49 0.74
N GLN A 90 0.41 -12.65 1.09
CA GLN A 90 1.04 -13.60 2.00
C GLN A 90 1.38 -14.91 1.31
N LYS A 91 2.59 -15.44 1.60
CA LYS A 91 3.13 -16.71 1.08
C LYS A 91 2.24 -17.95 1.35
N LYS A 92 1.17 -17.84 2.15
CA LYS A 92 0.31 -18.94 2.57
C LYS A 92 -1.15 -18.84 2.12
N ASN A 93 -1.50 -17.95 1.18
CA ASN A 93 -2.87 -17.91 0.62
C ASN A 93 -3.94 -17.85 1.73
N THR A 94 -3.70 -17.01 2.73
CA THR A 94 -4.48 -16.98 3.96
C THR A 94 -5.75 -16.16 3.79
N ILE A 95 -6.83 -16.67 4.36
CA ILE A 95 -8.07 -15.94 4.53
C ILE A 95 -7.85 -14.91 5.65
N ARG A 96 -8.15 -13.63 5.38
CA ARG A 96 -7.98 -12.52 6.33
C ARG A 96 -9.31 -11.81 6.57
N PRO A 97 -9.56 -11.30 7.79
CA PRO A 97 -10.69 -10.41 8.02
C PRO A 97 -10.74 -9.27 6.99
N ALA A 98 -11.96 -8.86 6.63
CA ALA A 98 -12.23 -7.76 5.70
C ALA A 98 -11.33 -6.55 5.92
N PHE A 99 -11.20 -6.14 7.19
CA PHE A 99 -10.37 -5.03 7.60
C PHE A 99 -8.95 -5.13 7.07
N GLU A 100 -8.29 -6.25 7.35
CA GLU A 100 -6.88 -6.40 7.05
C GLU A 100 -6.63 -6.58 5.56
N PHE A 101 -7.61 -7.13 4.84
CA PHE A 101 -7.59 -7.24 3.39
C PHE A 101 -7.75 -5.86 2.71
N LEU A 102 -8.69 -5.03 3.17
CA LEU A 102 -8.89 -3.68 2.66
C LEU A 102 -7.66 -2.78 2.93
N HIS A 103 -7.05 -2.91 4.11
CA HIS A 103 -5.78 -2.26 4.45
C HIS A 103 -4.66 -2.64 3.47
N ALA A 104 -4.52 -3.93 3.18
CA ALA A 104 -3.53 -4.39 2.20
C ALA A 104 -3.79 -3.77 0.82
N CYS A 105 -5.04 -3.83 0.32
CA CYS A 105 -5.40 -3.23 -0.96
C CYS A 105 -5.06 -1.73 -1.02
N TRP A 106 -5.37 -0.99 0.04
CA TRP A 106 -5.04 0.43 0.14
C TRP A 106 -3.53 0.69 0.13
N ALA A 107 -2.81 0.15 1.12
CA ALA A 107 -1.40 0.43 1.31
C ALA A 107 -0.55 -0.02 0.11
N PHE A 108 -0.80 -1.22 -0.42
CA PHE A 108 -0.06 -1.72 -1.59
C PHE A 108 -0.39 -0.97 -2.89
N SER A 109 -1.57 -0.34 -3.00
CA SER A 109 -1.87 0.53 -4.13
C SER A 109 -1.01 1.81 -4.07
N LEU A 110 -0.89 2.43 -2.90
CA LEU A 110 -0.08 3.64 -2.72
C LEU A 110 1.40 3.39 -3.01
N THR A 111 1.94 2.27 -2.51
CA THR A 111 3.34 1.91 -2.76
C THR A 111 3.60 1.59 -4.23
N ALA A 112 2.66 0.96 -4.94
CA ALA A 112 2.76 0.72 -6.38
C ALA A 112 2.75 2.03 -7.17
N ILE A 113 1.84 2.96 -6.85
CA ILE A 113 1.78 4.29 -7.47
C ILE A 113 3.09 5.03 -7.27
N TYR A 114 3.60 5.10 -6.04
CA TYR A 114 4.87 5.76 -5.76
C TYR A 114 6.04 5.10 -6.50
N SER A 115 6.14 3.77 -6.45
CA SER A 115 7.22 3.01 -7.09
C SER A 115 7.24 3.26 -8.61
N ALA A 116 6.08 3.30 -9.25
CA ALA A 116 5.96 3.60 -10.68
C ALA A 116 6.41 5.03 -11.04
N GLN A 117 6.24 6.00 -10.13
CA GLN A 117 6.65 7.39 -10.35
C GLN A 117 8.15 7.64 -10.18
N VAL A 118 8.87 6.72 -9.54
CA VAL A 118 10.31 6.88 -9.26
C VAL A 118 11.19 5.91 -10.03
N VAL A 119 10.69 4.73 -10.41
CA VAL A 119 11.47 3.61 -10.99
C VAL A 119 12.38 4.02 -12.16
N ASP A 120 11.92 4.86 -13.07
CA ASP A 120 12.71 5.26 -14.24
C ASP A 120 13.82 6.27 -13.91
N ALA A 121 13.67 7.02 -12.82
CA ALA A 121 14.67 7.99 -12.34
C ALA A 121 15.64 7.39 -11.32
N THR A 122 15.30 6.23 -10.75
CA THR A 122 16.14 5.53 -9.77
C THR A 122 17.30 4.80 -10.47
N PRO A 123 18.54 4.85 -9.93
CA PRO A 123 19.67 4.10 -10.48
C PRO A 123 19.60 2.59 -10.20
N SER A 124 20.34 1.81 -10.99
CA SER A 124 20.60 0.39 -10.71
C SER A 124 21.45 0.24 -9.44
N PRO A 125 21.23 -0.78 -8.58
CA PRO A 125 20.33 -1.93 -8.75
C PRO A 125 18.87 -1.69 -8.30
N VAL A 126 18.60 -0.58 -7.63
CA VAL A 126 17.29 -0.28 -7.02
C VAL A 126 16.18 -0.20 -8.09
N GLN A 127 16.49 0.31 -9.28
CA GLN A 127 15.55 0.29 -10.41
C GLN A 127 15.02 -1.11 -10.71
N GLY A 128 15.91 -2.12 -10.77
CA GLY A 128 15.52 -3.51 -11.04
C GLY A 128 14.59 -4.03 -9.95
N PHE A 129 14.97 -3.82 -8.69
CA PHE A 129 14.14 -4.17 -7.54
C PHE A 129 12.74 -3.54 -7.57
N LEU A 130 12.63 -2.26 -7.95
CA LEU A 130 11.32 -1.58 -8.07
C LEU A 130 10.50 -2.10 -9.25
N ARG A 131 11.12 -2.50 -10.37
CA ARG A 131 10.41 -3.12 -11.50
C ARG A 131 9.86 -4.50 -11.13
N ASP A 132 10.64 -5.31 -10.42
CA ASP A 132 10.20 -6.62 -9.92
C ASP A 132 9.05 -6.44 -8.93
N TYR A 133 9.19 -5.49 -7.99
CA TYR A 133 8.14 -5.10 -7.06
C TYR A 133 6.84 -4.72 -7.77
N LEU A 134 6.89 -3.83 -8.77
CA LEU A 134 5.71 -3.41 -9.54
C LEU A 134 5.04 -4.58 -10.27
N THR A 135 5.83 -5.51 -10.79
CA THR A 135 5.33 -6.72 -11.45
C THR A 135 4.56 -7.60 -10.46
N ASP A 136 5.13 -7.83 -9.27
CA ASP A 136 4.48 -8.60 -8.21
C ASP A 136 3.22 -7.90 -7.68
N GLN A 137 3.26 -6.59 -7.42
CA GLN A 137 2.08 -5.86 -6.96
C GLN A 137 0.97 -5.85 -8.01
N GLY A 138 1.30 -5.71 -9.30
CA GLY A 138 0.32 -5.81 -10.37
C GLY A 138 -0.39 -7.16 -10.39
N ARG A 139 0.35 -8.26 -10.19
CA ARG A 139 -0.22 -9.61 -10.06
C ARG A 139 -1.14 -9.71 -8.84
N HIS A 140 -0.65 -9.33 -7.66
CA HIS A 140 -1.43 -9.42 -6.42
C HIS A 140 -2.70 -8.56 -6.48
N LEU A 141 -2.65 -7.34 -6.99
CA LEU A 141 -3.83 -6.47 -7.12
C LEU A 141 -4.87 -7.08 -8.06
N ARG A 142 -4.46 -7.66 -9.20
CA ARG A 142 -5.38 -8.37 -10.10
C ARG A 142 -6.03 -9.58 -9.44
N ASP A 143 -5.25 -10.38 -8.71
CA ASP A 143 -5.76 -11.54 -7.99
C ASP A 143 -6.75 -11.13 -6.88
N ALA A 144 -6.57 -9.94 -6.30
CA ALA A 144 -7.45 -9.39 -5.26
C ALA A 144 -8.76 -8.80 -5.80
N LEU A 145 -8.88 -8.46 -7.11
CA LEU A 145 -10.00 -7.67 -7.64
C LEU A 145 -11.38 -8.26 -7.35
N SER A 146 -11.54 -9.58 -7.52
CA SER A 146 -12.83 -10.23 -7.26
C SER A 146 -13.22 -10.13 -5.79
N ALA A 147 -12.28 -10.36 -4.88
CA ALA A 147 -12.52 -10.25 -3.44
C ALA A 147 -12.71 -8.78 -3.01
N LEU A 148 -12.03 -7.85 -3.66
CA LEU A 148 -12.18 -6.42 -3.43
C LEU A 148 -13.59 -5.94 -3.77
N ALA A 149 -14.16 -6.37 -4.90
CA ALA A 149 -15.52 -5.98 -5.30
C ALA A 149 -16.56 -6.27 -4.21
N ASP A 150 -16.41 -7.39 -3.49
CA ASP A 150 -17.26 -7.75 -2.36
C ASP A 150 -16.85 -6.98 -1.08
N ALA A 151 -15.56 -6.94 -0.74
CA ALA A 151 -15.06 -6.33 0.49
C ALA A 151 -15.37 -4.84 0.59
N VAL A 152 -15.29 -4.10 -0.51
CA VAL A 152 -15.56 -2.65 -0.52
C VAL A 152 -17.03 -2.32 -0.21
N THR A 153 -17.95 -3.26 -0.37
CA THR A 153 -19.37 -3.06 -0.02
C THR A 153 -19.59 -2.93 1.50
N LEU A 154 -18.63 -3.40 2.30
CA LEU A 154 -18.65 -3.28 3.76
C LEU A 154 -18.35 -1.85 4.24
N ILE A 155 -17.73 -1.03 3.38
CA ILE A 155 -17.49 0.39 3.65
C ILE A 155 -18.78 1.15 3.32
N THR A 156 -19.53 1.53 4.35
CA THR A 156 -20.78 2.30 4.20
C THR A 156 -20.55 3.73 3.70
N SER A 157 -19.37 4.29 3.99
CA SER A 157 -18.94 5.60 3.47
C SER A 157 -18.61 5.51 1.98
N VAL A 158 -19.53 6.01 1.15
CA VAL A 158 -19.34 6.09 -0.31
C VAL A 158 -18.05 6.84 -0.69
N PRO A 159 -17.71 8.00 -0.10
CA PRO A 159 -16.46 8.69 -0.42
C PRO A 159 -15.21 7.83 -0.17
N LEU A 160 -15.16 7.12 0.96
CA LEU A 160 -14.02 6.27 1.31
C LEU A 160 -13.91 5.06 0.39
N ARG A 161 -15.05 4.45 0.06
CA ARG A 161 -15.14 3.34 -0.90
C ARG A 161 -14.62 3.74 -2.28
N ASP A 162 -15.05 4.91 -2.77
CA ASP A 162 -14.64 5.44 -4.06
C ASP A 162 -13.14 5.78 -4.07
N GLN A 163 -12.62 6.32 -2.96
CA GLN A 163 -11.20 6.62 -2.83
C GLN A 163 -10.32 5.37 -2.86
N LEU A 164 -10.71 4.31 -2.15
CA LEU A 164 -10.03 3.01 -2.20
C LEU A 164 -10.05 2.43 -3.61
N SER A 165 -11.22 2.42 -4.26
CA SER A 165 -11.37 1.88 -5.62
C SER A 165 -10.50 2.66 -6.63
N LYS A 166 -10.49 3.99 -6.55
CA LYS A 166 -9.65 4.85 -7.39
C LYS A 166 -8.16 4.59 -7.20
N ALA A 167 -7.72 4.35 -5.95
CA ALA A 167 -6.33 4.05 -5.66
C ALA A 167 -5.91 2.71 -6.27
N VAL A 168 -6.74 1.67 -6.12
CA VAL A 168 -6.48 0.35 -6.74
C VAL A 168 -6.44 0.45 -8.26
N ASP A 169 -7.40 1.15 -8.87
CA ASP A 169 -7.42 1.36 -10.32
C ASP A 169 -6.19 2.14 -10.81
N ALA A 170 -5.75 3.15 -10.07
CA ALA A 170 -4.55 3.91 -10.40
C ALA A 170 -3.29 3.05 -10.32
N ALA A 171 -3.18 2.21 -9.28
CA ALA A 171 -2.08 1.26 -9.13
C ALA A 171 -2.06 0.21 -10.26
N LEU A 172 -3.22 -0.32 -10.65
CA LEU A 172 -3.32 -1.25 -11.77
C LEU A 172 -2.90 -0.62 -13.11
N ARG A 173 -3.21 0.66 -13.33
CA ARG A 173 -2.76 1.39 -14.54
C ARG A 173 -1.25 1.59 -14.61
N CYS A 174 -0.57 1.68 -13.47
CA CYS A 174 0.88 1.90 -13.42
C CYS A 174 1.71 0.63 -13.16
N THR A 175 1.07 -0.53 -13.05
CA THR A 175 1.75 -1.83 -12.91
C THR A 175 1.74 -2.61 -14.23
N PRO A 176 2.78 -3.44 -14.50
CA PRO A 176 2.80 -4.30 -15.67
C PRO A 176 1.60 -5.26 -15.72
N GLY A 177 1.07 -5.50 -16.92
CA GLY A 177 -0.10 -6.36 -17.15
C GLY A 177 -1.45 -5.68 -16.95
N ALA A 178 -1.52 -4.34 -17.05
CA ALA A 178 -2.76 -3.58 -17.01
C ALA A 178 -3.75 -4.12 -18.06
N VAL A 179 -4.82 -4.78 -17.59
CA VAL A 179 -6.02 -4.99 -18.40
C VAL A 179 -6.81 -3.69 -18.27
N HIS A 180 -6.99 -2.96 -19.37
CA HIS A 180 -7.92 -1.83 -19.40
C HIS A 180 -9.32 -2.35 -19.07
N LEU A 181 -9.75 -2.19 -17.80
CA LEU A 181 -11.16 -2.25 -17.45
C LEU A 181 -11.82 -0.97 -17.97
N LEU A 182 -12.14 -0.94 -19.26
CA LEU A 182 -13.10 0.01 -19.80
C LEU A 182 -14.51 -0.49 -19.43
N PRO A 183 -15.46 0.41 -19.13
CA PRO A 183 -16.84 0.02 -18.94
C PRO A 183 -17.39 -0.49 -20.29
N ALA A 184 -18.14 -1.59 -20.24
CA ALA A 184 -18.97 -2.00 -21.37
C ALA A 184 -19.91 -0.84 -21.72
N GLN A 185 -19.92 -0.46 -23.01
CA GLN A 185 -20.86 0.50 -23.59
C GLN A 185 -22.29 0.01 -23.51
#